data_AF-A0A218QT79-F1
#
_entry.id   AF-A0A218QT79-F1
#
_cell.length_a   1.000
_cell.length_b   1.000
_cell.length_c   1.000
_cell.angle_alpha   90.00
_cell.angle_beta   90.00
_cell.angle_gamma   90.00
#
_symmetry.space_group_name_H-M   'P 1'
#
loop_
_entity.id
_entity.type
_entity.pdbx_description
1 polymer ?
#
loop_
_entity_poly.entity_id
_entity_poly.type
_entity_poly.pdbx_seq_one_letter_code
_entity_poly.pdbx_strand_id
1 'polypeptide(L)'
;MNSPFPGMNPYLENPVFWSEVHHRLIAVIADEIEPNIPSQYRVAIEQRTYLSDEENSILVGVPDVTIFSQQSNQKEHSSTATQVSTTDGVTVTIPIPENVTESYLEIREIDTGFVVTTIEILSPKNKRAGEGRKAYERKRKQVLASLTHLVEIDLLRNGRQMSLLGEVPATDYRIVVSQSETRPQAKLYGFSVREKIPTFVLPLQSGDREVILDLQPLLNQIYARARFYLTIDYNQEPIPPLKAEDKTWADTIIRGIGNG
;
A
#
# COMPACT_ATOMS: atom_id res chain seq x y z
N MET A 1 -3.15 -21.23 -8.83
CA MET A 1 -2.16 -20.71 -9.78
C MET A 1 -1.32 -19.67 -9.05
N ASN A 2 0.00 -19.73 -9.19
CA ASN A 2 0.91 -18.79 -8.53
C ASN A 2 1.10 -17.54 -9.39
N SER A 3 1.65 -16.48 -8.78
CA SER A 3 2.07 -15.29 -9.51
C SER A 3 3.08 -15.67 -10.61
N PRO A 4 3.01 -15.05 -11.82
CA PRO A 4 4.02 -15.21 -12.88
C PRO A 4 5.43 -14.79 -12.46
N PHE A 5 5.49 -13.78 -11.60
CA PHE A 5 6.69 -13.03 -11.33
C PHE A 5 7.49 -13.66 -10.20
N PRO A 6 8.83 -13.63 -10.26
CA PRO A 6 9.68 -14.21 -9.22
C PRO A 6 9.51 -13.50 -7.87
N GLY A 7 9.23 -12.19 -7.93
CA GLY A 7 9.13 -11.27 -6.81
C GLY A 7 7.73 -10.68 -6.60
N MET A 8 7.71 -9.37 -6.43
CA MET A 8 6.49 -8.56 -6.48
C MET A 8 5.88 -8.61 -7.89
N ASN A 9 4.59 -8.89 -7.99
CA ASN A 9 3.87 -8.82 -9.26
C ASN A 9 3.48 -7.36 -9.54
N PRO A 10 4.03 -6.72 -10.60
CA PRO A 10 3.82 -5.29 -10.85
C PRO A 10 2.36 -4.91 -11.15
N TYR A 11 1.52 -5.88 -11.51
CA TYR A 11 0.08 -5.66 -11.75
C TYR A 11 -0.72 -5.48 -10.46
N LEU A 12 -0.22 -6.00 -9.33
CA LEU A 12 -0.87 -5.86 -8.02
C LEU A 12 -0.78 -4.43 -7.46
N GLU A 13 0.14 -3.62 -7.97
CA GLU A 13 0.31 -2.21 -7.57
C GLU A 13 -0.79 -1.29 -8.10
N ASN A 14 -1.61 -1.78 -9.03
CA ASN A 14 -2.74 -1.03 -9.54
C ASN A 14 -3.63 -0.60 -8.36
N PRO A 15 -3.98 0.69 -8.21
CA PRO A 15 -4.79 1.17 -7.10
C PRO A 15 -6.12 0.41 -6.88
N VAL A 16 -6.68 -0.18 -7.94
CA VAL A 16 -7.88 -1.02 -7.87
C VAL A 16 -7.64 -2.28 -7.02
N PHE A 17 -6.46 -2.91 -7.14
CA PHE A 17 -6.12 -4.14 -6.42
C PHE A 17 -5.34 -3.86 -5.13
N TRP A 18 -4.52 -2.80 -5.11
CA TRP A 18 -3.58 -2.57 -4.03
C TRP A 18 -4.27 -2.42 -2.67
N SER A 19 -5.45 -1.82 -2.60
CA SER A 19 -6.20 -1.73 -1.33
C SER A 19 -6.47 -3.12 -0.75
N GLU A 20 -6.94 -4.06 -1.57
CA GLU A 20 -7.19 -5.44 -1.12
C GLU A 20 -5.89 -6.17 -0.78
N VAL A 21 -4.87 -6.05 -1.64
CA VAL A 21 -3.54 -6.66 -1.43
C VAL A 21 -2.94 -6.19 -0.11
N HIS A 22 -2.98 -4.89 0.16
CA HIS A 22 -2.45 -4.27 1.37
C HIS A 22 -3.11 -4.80 2.64
N HIS A 23 -4.44 -4.80 2.71
CA HIS A 23 -5.17 -5.33 3.87
C HIS A 23 -4.92 -6.82 4.09
N ARG A 24 -4.91 -7.62 3.01
CA ARG A 24 -4.61 -9.06 3.11
C ARG A 24 -3.17 -9.30 3.55
N LEU A 25 -2.22 -8.49 3.10
CA LEU A 25 -0.81 -8.62 3.46
C LEU A 25 -0.58 -8.32 4.95
N ILE A 26 -1.25 -7.31 5.51
CA ILE A 26 -1.23 -7.04 6.95
C ILE A 26 -1.69 -8.27 7.75
N ALA A 27 -2.86 -8.81 7.40
CA ALA A 27 -3.42 -9.96 8.11
C ALA A 27 -2.51 -11.20 8.00
N VAL A 28 -2.05 -11.52 6.79
CA VAL A 28 -1.21 -12.70 6.56
C VAL A 28 0.17 -12.57 7.21
N ILE A 29 0.75 -11.37 7.27
CA ILE A 29 2.00 -11.15 8.02
C ILE A 29 1.75 -11.32 9.52
N ALA A 30 0.64 -10.82 10.06
CA ALA A 30 0.31 -11.03 11.47
C ALA A 30 0.21 -12.53 11.80
N ASP A 31 -0.55 -13.28 10.98
CA ASP A 31 -0.73 -14.73 11.13
C ASP A 31 0.60 -15.51 11.00
N GLU A 32 1.53 -15.04 10.16
CA GLU A 32 2.85 -15.66 10.00
C GLU A 32 3.77 -15.37 11.19
N ILE A 33 3.71 -14.17 11.77
CA ILE A 33 4.58 -13.76 12.88
C ILE A 33 4.14 -14.39 14.19
N GLU A 34 2.84 -14.40 14.49
CA GLU A 34 2.26 -14.83 15.78
C GLU A 34 2.81 -16.18 16.31
N PRO A 35 2.87 -17.28 15.53
CA PRO A 35 3.38 -18.56 16.03
C PRO A 35 4.91 -18.62 16.15
N ASN A 36 5.63 -17.66 15.56
CA ASN A 36 7.09 -17.69 15.44
C ASN A 36 7.81 -16.77 16.45
N ILE A 37 7.08 -15.89 17.13
CA ILE A 37 7.65 -15.00 18.17
C ILE A 37 7.59 -15.64 19.57
N PRO A 38 8.45 -15.22 20.51
CA PRO A 38 8.36 -15.63 21.91
C PRO A 38 6.98 -15.36 22.52
N SER A 39 6.53 -16.23 23.42
CA SER A 39 5.19 -16.18 24.04
C SER A 39 4.93 -14.96 24.93
N GLN A 40 5.97 -14.17 25.23
CA GLN A 40 5.83 -12.89 25.94
C GLN A 40 5.32 -11.76 25.02
N TYR A 41 5.22 -12.02 23.71
CA TYR A 41 4.76 -11.06 22.72
C TYR A 41 3.43 -11.48 22.08
N ARG A 42 2.74 -10.50 21.53
CA ARG A 42 1.60 -10.67 20.62
C ARG A 42 1.73 -9.71 19.44
N VAL A 43 1.14 -10.05 18.30
CA VAL A 43 0.99 -9.12 17.17
C VAL A 43 -0.35 -8.38 17.29
N ALA A 44 -0.32 -7.06 17.17
CA ALA A 44 -1.48 -6.19 17.16
C ALA A 44 -1.64 -5.58 15.76
N ILE A 45 -2.84 -5.68 15.19
CA ILE A 45 -3.23 -4.92 14.00
C ILE A 45 -3.82 -3.59 14.48
N GLU A 46 -3.07 -2.52 14.30
CA GLU A 46 -3.45 -1.18 14.75
C GLU A 46 -3.89 -0.33 13.55
N GLN A 47 -4.65 0.73 13.84
CA GLN A 47 -5.19 1.63 12.82
C GLN A 47 -4.91 3.09 13.14
N ARG A 48 -4.70 3.87 12.08
CA ARG A 48 -4.62 5.32 12.15
C ARG A 48 -5.62 5.94 11.19
N THR A 49 -6.45 6.84 11.71
CA THR A 49 -7.38 7.64 10.90
C THR A 49 -6.93 9.09 10.80
N TYR A 50 -7.11 9.69 9.63
CA TYR A 50 -6.89 11.12 9.37
C TYR A 50 -7.88 11.62 8.32
N LEU A 51 -8.14 12.94 8.31
CA LEU A 51 -8.99 13.57 7.31
C LEU A 51 -8.19 13.83 6.02
N SER A 52 -8.81 13.55 4.88
CA SER A 52 -8.25 13.77 3.56
C SER A 52 -9.15 14.69 2.75
N ASP A 53 -8.58 15.77 2.24
CA ASP A 53 -9.25 16.76 1.38
C ASP A 53 -9.03 16.48 -0.13
N GLU A 54 -8.42 15.34 -0.48
CA GLU A 54 -8.07 15.01 -1.87
C GLU A 54 -9.32 14.84 -2.77
N GLU A 55 -9.41 15.62 -3.85
CA GLU A 55 -10.50 15.65 -4.86
C GLU A 55 -10.84 14.29 -5.52
N ASN A 56 -10.00 13.27 -5.33
CA ASN A 56 -10.25 11.92 -5.86
C ASN A 56 -11.33 11.13 -5.09
N SER A 57 -11.95 11.74 -4.07
CA SER A 57 -13.14 11.22 -3.41
C SER A 57 -14.46 11.73 -4.02
N ILE A 58 -14.46 12.24 -5.25
CA ILE A 58 -15.68 12.16 -6.08
C ILE A 58 -15.87 10.68 -6.46
N LEU A 59 -16.16 9.86 -5.45
CA LEU A 59 -16.97 8.69 -5.58
C LEU A 59 -18.26 9.17 -6.23
N VAL A 60 -18.38 8.93 -7.53
CA VAL A 60 -19.69 8.69 -8.12
C VAL A 60 -20.34 7.69 -7.18
N GLY A 61 -21.32 8.17 -6.40
CA GLY A 61 -22.01 7.37 -5.42
C GLY A 61 -22.42 6.06 -6.08
N VAL A 62 -22.04 4.93 -5.48
CA VAL A 62 -22.69 3.66 -5.81
C VAL A 62 -24.12 3.84 -5.33
N PRO A 63 -25.12 3.96 -6.23
CA PRO A 63 -26.49 3.98 -5.78
C PRO A 63 -26.83 2.54 -5.46
N ASP A 64 -27.09 2.24 -4.19
CA ASP A 64 -27.94 1.10 -3.87
C ASP A 64 -29.32 1.40 -4.45
N VAL A 65 -29.57 0.83 -5.62
CA VAL A 65 -30.85 0.73 -6.32
C VAL A 65 -31.57 2.07 -6.57
N THR A 66 -31.50 2.57 -7.82
CA THR A 66 -32.50 3.51 -8.35
C THR A 66 -33.13 2.95 -9.61
N ILE A 67 -34.44 2.70 -9.52
CA ILE A 67 -35.32 2.23 -10.60
C ILE A 67 -35.98 3.46 -11.26
N PHE A 68 -35.70 3.61 -12.57
CA PHE A 68 -36.44 4.29 -13.64
C PHE A 68 -36.93 5.75 -13.50
N SER A 69 -36.61 6.57 -14.52
CA SER A 69 -37.58 6.91 -15.57
C SER A 69 -36.89 7.62 -16.74
N GLN A 70 -37.02 7.03 -17.93
CA GLN A 70 -36.56 7.58 -19.19
C GLN A 70 -37.62 8.57 -19.69
N GLN A 71 -37.36 9.86 -19.55
CA GLN A 71 -38.14 10.89 -20.24
C GLN A 71 -37.31 11.47 -21.38
N SER A 72 -37.60 10.96 -22.57
CA SER A 72 -37.30 11.64 -23.83
C SER A 72 -37.94 13.03 -23.81
N ASN A 73 -37.16 14.07 -24.10
CA ASN A 73 -37.65 15.18 -24.91
C ASN A 73 -36.49 15.90 -25.59
N GLN A 74 -36.53 15.85 -26.92
CA GLN A 74 -35.82 16.77 -27.81
C GLN A 74 -36.35 18.20 -27.59
N LYS A 75 -35.45 19.19 -27.67
CA LYS A 75 -35.64 20.39 -28.49
C LYS A 75 -34.37 21.25 -28.55
N GLU A 76 -33.91 21.48 -29.77
CA GLU A 76 -33.04 22.60 -30.15
C GLU A 76 -33.81 23.92 -29.99
N HIS A 77 -33.15 24.96 -29.44
CA HIS A 77 -32.90 26.24 -30.13
C HIS A 77 -32.46 27.38 -29.18
N SER A 78 -31.55 28.20 -29.74
CA SER A 78 -31.33 29.63 -29.56
C SER A 78 -30.51 30.13 -28.36
N SER A 79 -29.37 30.72 -28.70
CA SER A 79 -28.51 31.53 -27.84
C SER A 79 -29.15 32.90 -27.55
N THR A 80 -29.68 33.05 -26.34
CA THR A 80 -29.95 34.36 -25.71
C THR A 80 -29.01 34.53 -24.52
N ALA A 81 -28.30 35.66 -24.47
CA ALA A 81 -27.45 36.01 -23.35
C ALA A 81 -28.33 36.40 -22.14
N THR A 82 -28.52 35.47 -21.22
CA THR A 82 -29.23 35.71 -19.96
C THR A 82 -28.30 36.38 -18.97
N GLN A 83 -28.60 37.61 -18.59
CA GLN A 83 -27.92 38.32 -17.51
C GLN A 83 -28.34 37.67 -16.19
N VAL A 84 -27.43 36.94 -15.54
CA VAL A 84 -27.73 36.20 -14.30
C VAL A 84 -28.01 37.20 -13.17
N SER A 85 -29.24 37.19 -12.66
CA SER A 85 -29.66 37.97 -11.50
C SER A 85 -29.08 37.30 -10.24
N THR A 86 -28.25 38.01 -9.48
CA THR A 86 -27.49 37.45 -8.33
C THR A 86 -28.30 37.30 -7.04
N THR A 87 -29.64 37.35 -7.10
CA THR A 87 -30.51 37.32 -5.92
C THR A 87 -30.88 35.91 -5.46
N ASP A 88 -30.78 34.92 -6.34
CA ASP A 88 -30.92 33.51 -5.98
C ASP A 88 -29.52 32.89 -6.07
N GLY A 89 -28.92 32.57 -4.92
CA GLY A 89 -27.55 32.05 -4.85
C GLY A 89 -27.29 30.88 -5.80
N VAL A 90 -26.06 30.76 -6.29
CA VAL A 90 -25.65 29.66 -7.18
C VAL A 90 -25.38 28.41 -6.35
N THR A 91 -25.98 27.28 -6.73
CA THR A 91 -25.67 25.98 -6.12
C THR A 91 -24.24 25.60 -6.47
N VAL A 92 -23.41 25.43 -5.45
CA VAL A 92 -22.01 24.97 -5.57
C VAL A 92 -21.83 23.68 -4.80
N THR A 93 -20.92 22.82 -5.26
CA THR A 93 -20.51 21.63 -4.51
C THR A 93 -19.35 22.01 -3.61
N ILE A 94 -19.45 21.70 -2.32
CA ILE A 94 -18.39 21.93 -1.34
C ILE A 94 -17.67 20.59 -1.11
N PRO A 95 -16.33 20.54 -1.16
CA PRO A 95 -15.60 19.32 -0.84
C PRO A 95 -15.81 18.96 0.65
N ILE A 96 -16.24 17.73 0.90
CA ILE A 96 -16.37 17.19 2.26
C ILE A 96 -15.15 16.31 2.53
N PRO A 97 -14.36 16.59 3.58
CA PRO A 97 -13.23 15.76 3.94
C PRO A 97 -13.67 14.33 4.29
N GLU A 98 -12.90 13.34 3.84
CA GLU A 98 -13.15 11.94 4.17
C GLU A 98 -12.19 11.41 5.24
N ASN A 99 -12.70 10.56 6.13
CA ASN A 99 -11.88 9.81 7.06
C ASN A 99 -11.17 8.67 6.34
N VAL A 100 -9.85 8.76 6.25
CA VAL A 100 -9.01 7.69 5.73
C VAL A 100 -8.41 6.91 6.89
N THR A 101 -8.58 5.59 6.88
CA THR A 101 -7.99 4.69 7.85
C THR A 101 -6.90 3.84 7.20
N GLU A 102 -5.73 3.78 7.85
CA GLU A 102 -4.60 2.94 7.43
C GLU A 102 -4.23 1.98 8.56
N SER A 103 -4.11 0.70 8.23
CA SER A 103 -3.73 -0.34 9.18
C SER A 103 -2.22 -0.62 9.13
N TYR A 104 -1.66 -1.09 10.25
CA TYR A 104 -0.26 -1.48 10.39
C TYR A 104 -0.11 -2.50 11.51
N LEU A 105 1.09 -3.07 11.69
CA LEU A 105 1.33 -4.05 12.75
C LEU A 105 2.24 -3.50 13.86
N GLU A 106 1.98 -3.96 15.07
CA GLU A 106 2.87 -3.79 16.22
C GLU A 106 3.10 -5.11 16.92
N ILE A 107 4.35 -5.40 17.25
CA ILE A 107 4.71 -6.48 18.16
C ILE A 107 4.78 -5.88 19.55
N ARG A 108 3.95 -6.39 20.45
CA ARG A 108 3.79 -5.85 21.81
C ARG A 108 4.14 -6.90 22.84
N GLU A 109 4.90 -6.49 23.85
CA GLU A 109 5.07 -7.27 25.07
C GLU A 109 3.73 -7.34 25.81
N ILE A 110 3.32 -8.53 26.21
CA ILE A 110 2.01 -8.80 26.80
C ILE A 110 1.89 -8.13 28.18
N ASP A 111 2.92 -8.27 29.02
CA ASP A 111 2.87 -7.85 30.42
C ASP A 111 2.88 -6.31 30.57
N THR A 112 3.67 -5.63 29.74
CA THR A 112 3.88 -4.18 29.84
C THR A 112 3.09 -3.38 28.80
N GLY A 113 2.65 -4.03 27.71
CA GLY A 113 2.08 -3.36 26.54
C GLY A 113 3.11 -2.60 25.69
N PHE A 114 4.41 -2.71 26.02
CA PHE A 114 5.49 -2.02 25.31
C PHE A 114 5.55 -2.45 23.85
N VAL A 115 5.63 -1.47 22.95
CA VAL A 115 5.74 -1.73 21.50
C VAL A 115 7.20 -1.99 21.16
N VAL A 116 7.53 -3.25 20.90
CA VAL A 116 8.88 -3.70 20.54
C VAL A 116 9.19 -3.32 19.10
N THR A 117 8.29 -3.63 18.18
CA THR A 117 8.49 -3.41 16.73
C THR A 117 7.23 -2.90 16.07
N THR A 118 7.33 -1.82 15.32
CA THR A 118 6.28 -1.37 14.39
C THR A 118 6.62 -1.83 12.97
N ILE A 119 5.69 -2.50 12.31
CA ILE A 119 5.81 -2.91 10.90
C ILE A 119 4.80 -2.12 10.06
N GLU A 120 5.32 -1.35 9.12
CA GLU A 120 4.56 -0.46 8.24
C GLU A 120 4.63 -1.01 6.81
N ILE A 121 3.47 -1.31 6.22
CA ILE A 121 3.37 -1.62 4.80
C ILE A 121 2.85 -0.36 4.11
N LEU A 122 3.64 0.22 3.21
CA LEU A 122 3.30 1.51 2.63
C LEU A 122 2.09 1.41 1.70
N SER A 123 1.21 2.40 1.81
CA SER A 123 0.12 2.67 0.88
C SER A 123 0.51 3.77 -0.13
N PRO A 124 -0.21 3.90 -1.26
CA PRO A 124 -0.02 5.02 -2.17
C PRO A 124 -0.20 6.38 -1.48
N LYS A 125 -1.06 6.46 -0.46
CA LYS A 125 -1.32 7.70 0.30
C LYS A 125 -0.10 8.11 1.14
N ASN A 126 0.74 7.17 1.57
CA ASN A 126 1.99 7.49 2.26
C ASN A 126 3.04 8.08 1.29
N LYS A 127 2.96 7.77 -0.01
CA LYS A 127 3.95 8.17 -1.02
C LYS A 127 3.56 9.43 -1.80
N ARG A 128 2.29 9.81 -1.83
CA ARG A 128 1.79 11.04 -2.48
C ARG A 128 1.94 12.25 -1.56
N ALA A 129 1.98 13.45 -2.12
CA ALA A 129 1.83 14.66 -1.30
C ALA A 129 0.39 14.73 -0.78
N GLY A 130 0.19 15.09 0.49
CA GLY A 130 -1.13 15.14 1.11
C GLY A 130 -1.10 14.78 2.59
N GLU A 131 -2.27 14.72 3.20
CA GLU A 131 -2.42 14.42 4.63
C GLU A 131 -1.94 13.00 4.97
N GLY A 132 -2.10 12.02 4.07
CA GLY A 132 -1.62 10.65 4.29
C GLY A 132 -0.12 10.54 4.48
N ARG A 133 0.66 11.24 3.64
CA ARG A 133 2.11 11.30 3.80
C ARG A 133 2.52 12.06 5.05
N LYS A 134 1.89 13.20 5.34
CA LYS A 134 2.18 13.97 6.56
C LYS A 134 1.89 13.13 7.82
N ALA A 135 0.78 12.40 7.81
CA ALA A 135 0.39 11.50 8.90
C ALA A 135 1.41 10.37 9.10
N TYR A 136 1.84 9.74 7.99
CA TYR A 136 2.86 8.70 8.04
C TYR A 136 4.23 9.22 8.49
N GLU A 137 4.73 10.32 7.92
CA GLU A 137 6.02 10.91 8.30
C GLU A 137 6.05 11.33 9.77
N ARG A 138 4.92 11.79 10.33
CA ARG A 138 4.80 12.09 11.77
C ARG A 138 4.96 10.83 12.62
N LYS A 139 4.24 9.74 12.29
CA LYS A 139 4.37 8.47 13.00
C LYS A 139 5.77 7.90 12.85
N ARG A 140 6.34 7.91 11.64
CA ARG A 140 7.70 7.47 11.37
C ARG A 140 8.71 8.19 12.26
N LYS A 141 8.59 9.51 12.43
CA LYS A 141 9.42 10.29 13.37
C LYS A 141 9.21 9.88 14.82
N GLN A 142 7.96 9.63 15.25
CA GLN A 142 7.66 9.18 16.62
C GLN A 142 8.31 7.83 16.92
N VAL A 143 8.18 6.84 16.02
CA VAL A 143 8.80 5.52 16.18
C VAL A 143 10.33 5.64 16.23
N LEU A 144 10.93 6.39 15.29
CA LEU A 144 12.39 6.58 15.23
C LEU A 144 12.96 7.31 16.47
N ALA A 145 12.16 8.15 17.14
CA ALA A 145 12.52 8.85 18.38
C ALA A 145 12.31 8.00 19.65
N SER A 146 11.80 6.78 19.53
CA SER A 146 11.52 5.87 20.64
C SER A 146 12.47 4.66 20.67
N LEU A 147 12.30 3.78 21.66
CA LEU A 147 12.99 2.48 21.72
C LEU A 147 12.30 1.39 20.87
N THR A 148 11.22 1.72 20.16
CA THR A 148 10.52 0.79 19.26
C THR A 148 11.31 0.64 17.95
N HIS A 149 11.52 -0.59 17.48
CA HIS A 149 12.09 -0.88 16.16
C HIS A 149 11.13 -0.52 15.03
N LEU A 150 11.65 -0.15 13.85
CA LEU A 150 10.85 0.13 12.67
C LEU A 150 11.18 -0.84 11.54
N VAL A 151 10.17 -1.49 10.99
CA VAL A 151 10.22 -2.22 9.72
C VAL A 151 9.30 -1.49 8.73
N GLU A 152 9.84 -0.95 7.64
CA GLU A 152 9.06 -0.25 6.60
C GLU A 152 9.17 -1.04 5.28
N ILE A 153 8.05 -1.56 4.81
CA ILE A 153 7.92 -2.40 3.60
C ILE A 153 7.26 -1.55 2.49
N ASP A 154 8.01 -1.27 1.43
CA ASP A 154 7.58 -0.48 0.27
C ASP A 154 7.61 -1.37 -0.98
N LEU A 155 6.43 -1.90 -1.34
CA LEU A 155 6.22 -2.72 -2.54
C LEU A 155 5.57 -1.92 -3.68
N LEU A 156 5.71 -0.58 -3.67
CA LEU A 156 5.14 0.32 -4.66
C LEU A 156 6.24 1.03 -5.44
N ARG A 157 6.20 1.03 -6.77
CA ARG A 157 7.14 1.77 -7.62
C ARG A 157 6.77 3.25 -7.75
N ASN A 158 5.47 3.57 -7.74
CA ASN A 158 4.99 4.93 -7.92
C ASN A 158 5.04 5.75 -6.62
N GLY A 159 5.11 7.08 -6.77
CA GLY A 159 5.08 8.04 -5.66
C GLY A 159 6.45 8.36 -5.08
N ARG A 160 6.50 9.38 -4.22
CA ARG A 160 7.74 9.86 -3.64
C ARG A 160 8.24 8.89 -2.58
N GLN A 161 9.49 8.51 -2.71
CA GLN A 161 10.16 7.62 -1.78
C GLN A 161 10.29 8.22 -0.36
N MET A 162 10.38 7.36 0.66
CA MET A 162 10.65 7.80 2.04
C MET A 162 12.10 8.27 2.18
N SER A 163 12.31 9.32 2.97
CA SER A 163 13.63 9.93 3.11
C SER A 163 14.60 8.99 3.85
N LEU A 164 15.74 8.75 3.21
CA LEU A 164 16.92 8.07 3.73
C LEU A 164 18.14 8.97 3.46
N LEU A 165 19.13 8.94 4.35
CA LEU A 165 20.37 9.72 4.20
C LEU A 165 21.50 8.81 3.69
N GLY A 166 22.31 9.32 2.78
CA GLY A 166 23.43 8.60 2.17
C GLY A 166 23.17 8.23 0.70
N GLU A 167 24.11 7.48 0.11
CA GLU A 167 23.95 6.94 -1.23
C GLU A 167 23.00 5.74 -1.20
N VAL A 168 21.78 5.95 -1.68
CA VAL A 168 20.74 4.92 -1.74
C VAL A 168 20.69 4.36 -3.16
N PRO A 169 20.85 3.04 -3.36
CA PRO A 169 20.76 2.46 -4.70
C PRO A 169 19.38 2.66 -5.31
N ALA A 170 19.35 2.93 -6.61
CA ALA A 170 18.10 2.98 -7.38
C ALA A 170 17.46 1.59 -7.40
N THR A 171 16.29 1.46 -6.77
CA THR A 171 15.58 0.20 -6.56
C THR A 171 14.09 0.42 -6.80
N ASP A 172 13.38 -0.61 -7.26
CA ASP A 172 11.94 -0.53 -7.53
C ASP A 172 11.13 -0.68 -6.25
N TYR A 173 11.61 -1.55 -5.36
CA TYR A 173 11.01 -1.87 -4.06
C TYR A 173 12.07 -1.89 -2.96
N ARG A 174 11.62 -1.75 -1.72
CA ARG A 174 12.53 -1.78 -0.57
C ARG A 174 11.89 -2.24 0.72
N ILE A 175 12.72 -2.78 1.59
CA ILE A 175 12.40 -3.03 3.00
C ILE A 175 13.48 -2.32 3.82
N VAL A 176 13.06 -1.50 4.79
CA VAL A 176 13.97 -0.84 5.74
C VAL A 176 13.76 -1.46 7.11
N VAL A 177 14.84 -1.94 7.73
CA VAL A 177 14.85 -2.44 9.11
C VAL A 177 15.73 -1.53 9.95
N SER A 178 15.12 -0.76 10.85
CA SER A 178 15.78 0.14 11.79
C SER A 178 15.60 -0.37 13.22
N GLN A 179 16.60 -1.09 13.69
CA GLN A 179 16.76 -1.46 15.11
C GLN A 179 17.07 -0.19 15.93
N SER A 180 16.53 -0.10 17.15
CA SER A 180 16.69 1.08 18.00
C SER A 180 18.13 1.25 18.46
N GLU A 181 18.81 0.14 18.70
CA GLU A 181 20.16 0.04 19.26
C GLU A 181 21.22 0.51 18.27
N THR A 182 20.95 0.38 16.96
CA THR A 182 21.90 0.72 15.90
C THR A 182 21.59 2.06 15.22
N ARG A 183 20.63 2.84 15.72
CA ARG A 183 20.31 4.14 15.13
C ARG A 183 21.49 5.13 15.26
N PRO A 184 21.73 5.99 14.25
CA PRO A 184 20.86 6.27 13.10
C PRO A 184 20.99 5.30 11.92
N GLN A 185 21.84 4.27 12.00
CA GLN A 185 21.99 3.28 10.93
C GLN A 185 20.78 2.33 10.86
N ALA A 186 20.43 1.95 9.63
CA ALA A 186 19.37 0.98 9.34
C ALA A 186 19.82 0.08 8.18
N LYS A 187 19.25 -1.13 8.10
CA LYS A 187 19.47 -2.03 6.97
C LYS A 187 18.43 -1.73 5.89
N LEU A 188 18.90 -1.51 4.66
CA LEU A 188 18.07 -1.36 3.48
C LEU A 188 18.20 -2.61 2.61
N TYR A 189 17.08 -3.28 2.36
CA TYR A 189 16.97 -4.38 1.42
C TYR A 189 16.23 -3.87 0.18
N GLY A 190 16.99 -3.45 -0.83
CA GLY A 190 16.43 -2.96 -2.09
C GLY A 190 16.44 -4.05 -3.16
N PHE A 191 15.41 -4.10 -4.00
CA PHE A 191 15.27 -5.08 -5.06
C PHE A 191 14.44 -4.54 -6.23
N SER A 192 14.66 -5.10 -7.42
CA SER A 192 13.96 -4.77 -8.66
C SER A 192 12.74 -5.65 -8.90
N VAL A 193 11.93 -5.30 -9.90
CA VAL A 193 10.82 -6.14 -10.36
C VAL A 193 11.22 -7.54 -10.83
N ARG A 194 12.50 -7.75 -11.17
CA ARG A 194 13.02 -9.03 -11.66
C ARG A 194 13.50 -9.97 -10.57
N GLU A 195 13.62 -9.48 -9.34
CA GLU A 195 14.22 -10.20 -8.22
C GLU A 195 13.15 -10.70 -7.26
N LYS A 196 13.46 -11.78 -6.54
CA LYS A 196 12.63 -12.24 -5.43
C LYS A 196 12.64 -11.21 -4.30
N ILE A 197 11.56 -11.15 -3.52
CA ILE A 197 11.54 -10.33 -2.31
C ILE A 197 12.59 -10.88 -1.31
N PRO A 198 13.54 -10.06 -0.82
CA PRO A 198 14.54 -10.52 0.14
C PRO A 198 13.90 -10.83 1.49
N THR A 199 14.38 -11.90 2.13
CA THR A 199 14.05 -12.21 3.53
C THR A 199 14.82 -11.30 4.47
N PHE A 200 14.25 -11.00 5.64
CA PHE A 200 14.93 -10.20 6.66
C PHE A 200 14.62 -10.70 8.07
N VAL A 201 15.52 -10.38 9.01
CA VAL A 201 15.30 -10.67 10.42
C VAL A 201 14.35 -9.62 10.99
N LEU A 202 13.23 -10.08 11.52
CA LEU A 202 12.27 -9.27 12.26
C LEU A 202 12.90 -8.88 13.60
N PRO A 203 13.16 -7.59 13.86
CA PRO A 203 13.80 -7.19 15.10
C PRO A 203 12.85 -7.41 16.28
N LEU A 204 13.39 -7.93 17.38
CA LEU A 204 12.77 -8.12 18.69
C LEU A 204 13.78 -7.65 19.76
N GLN A 205 13.48 -7.84 21.05
CA GLN A 205 14.40 -7.44 22.10
C GLN A 205 15.71 -8.27 22.06
N SER A 206 16.78 -7.69 22.58
CA SER A 206 18.09 -8.35 22.65
C SER A 206 18.01 -9.65 23.46
N GLY A 207 18.51 -10.74 22.88
CA GLY A 207 18.47 -12.08 23.48
C GLY A 207 17.28 -12.95 23.05
N ASP A 208 16.29 -12.36 22.38
CA ASP A 208 15.21 -13.15 21.77
C ASP A 208 15.72 -13.98 20.58
N ARG A 209 15.02 -15.07 20.30
CA ARG A 209 15.28 -15.90 19.11
C ARG A 209 15.01 -15.08 17.86
N GLU A 210 15.95 -15.11 16.91
CA GLU A 210 15.76 -14.48 15.60
C GLU A 210 14.58 -15.10 14.85
N VAL A 211 13.67 -14.22 14.38
CA VAL A 211 12.55 -14.58 13.52
C VAL A 211 12.84 -14.05 12.12
N ILE A 212 12.84 -14.92 11.12
CA ILE A 212 13.05 -14.54 9.72
C ILE A 212 11.68 -14.39 9.06
N LEU A 213 11.41 -13.22 8.49
CA LEU A 213 10.19 -12.98 7.74
C LEU A 213 10.47 -13.13 6.23
N ASP A 214 9.76 -14.06 5.59
CA ASP A 214 9.76 -14.27 4.14
C ASP A 214 8.41 -13.83 3.55
N LEU A 215 8.40 -12.67 2.88
CA LEU A 215 7.19 -12.09 2.30
C LEU A 215 6.77 -12.75 0.98
N GLN A 216 7.69 -13.43 0.30
CA GLN A 216 7.42 -14.03 -1.00
C GLN A 216 6.31 -15.10 -0.98
N PRO A 217 6.33 -16.10 -0.08
CA PRO A 217 5.25 -17.09 0.01
C PRO A 217 3.92 -16.45 0.42
N LEU A 218 3.94 -15.43 1.29
CA LEU A 218 2.73 -14.73 1.74
C LEU A 218 2.04 -14.00 0.59
N LEU A 219 2.81 -13.31 -0.26
CA LEU A 219 2.27 -12.63 -1.43
C LEU A 219 1.71 -13.63 -2.46
N ASN A 220 2.39 -14.75 -2.67
CA ASN A 220 1.91 -15.82 -3.55
C ASN A 220 0.60 -16.45 -3.03
N GLN A 221 0.49 -16.65 -1.72
CA GLN A 221 -0.73 -17.12 -1.07
C GLN A 221 -1.89 -16.14 -1.28
N ILE A 222 -1.65 -14.84 -1.10
CA ILE A 222 -2.66 -13.80 -1.35
C ILE A 222 -3.11 -13.83 -2.81
N TYR A 223 -2.16 -13.90 -3.75
CA TYR A 223 -2.45 -13.98 -5.18
C TYR A 223 -3.34 -15.16 -5.54
N ALA A 224 -3.02 -16.35 -5.03
CA ALA A 224 -3.78 -17.55 -5.30
C ALA A 224 -5.17 -17.51 -4.64
N ARG A 225 -5.25 -17.12 -3.36
CA ARG A 225 -6.50 -17.12 -2.57
C ARG A 225 -7.50 -16.06 -3.04
N ALA A 226 -7.03 -14.85 -3.38
CA ALA A 226 -7.85 -13.79 -3.95
C ALA A 226 -8.19 -14.01 -5.44
N ARG A 227 -7.62 -15.07 -6.06
CA ARG A 227 -7.82 -15.43 -7.47
C ARG A 227 -7.45 -14.28 -8.43
N PHE A 228 -6.40 -13.53 -8.12
CA PHE A 228 -5.95 -12.42 -8.98
C PHE A 228 -5.59 -12.86 -10.41
N TYR A 229 -5.26 -14.15 -10.61
CA TYR A 229 -5.08 -14.75 -11.94
C TYR A 229 -6.32 -14.70 -12.83
N LEU A 230 -7.52 -14.43 -12.28
CA LEU A 230 -8.77 -14.27 -13.05
C LEU A 230 -9.15 -12.82 -13.29
N THR A 231 -8.62 -11.89 -12.51
CA THR A 231 -9.02 -10.47 -12.54
C THR A 231 -7.97 -9.57 -13.18
N ILE A 232 -6.71 -9.99 -13.20
CA ILE A 232 -5.62 -9.27 -13.86
C ILE A 232 -5.61 -9.64 -15.35
N ASP A 233 -5.80 -8.64 -16.20
CA ASP A 233 -5.53 -8.76 -17.63
C ASP A 233 -4.04 -8.48 -17.91
N TYR A 234 -3.27 -9.55 -18.10
CA TYR A 234 -1.84 -9.48 -18.40
C TYR A 234 -1.52 -8.98 -19.83
N ASN A 235 -2.53 -8.69 -20.65
CA ASN A 235 -2.32 -8.03 -21.95
C ASN A 235 -2.28 -6.50 -21.82
N GLN A 236 -2.69 -5.95 -20.68
CA GLN A 236 -2.59 -4.52 -20.39
C GLN A 236 -1.25 -4.19 -19.75
N GLU A 237 -0.82 -2.93 -19.86
CA GLU A 237 0.36 -2.48 -19.13
C GLU A 237 0.06 -2.35 -17.62
N PRO A 238 0.94 -2.81 -16.71
CA PRO A 238 0.73 -2.61 -15.29
C PRO A 238 0.69 -1.11 -14.94
N ILE A 239 0.04 -0.78 -13.82
CA ILE A 239 -0.03 0.57 -13.27
C ILE A 239 0.76 0.58 -11.96
N PRO A 240 1.90 1.28 -11.86
CA PRO A 240 2.53 2.12 -12.88
C PRO A 240 3.21 1.32 -14.01
N PRO A 241 3.39 1.94 -15.21
CA PRO A 241 4.11 1.32 -16.32
C PRO A 241 5.50 0.83 -15.93
N LEU A 242 5.94 -0.27 -16.56
CA LEU A 242 7.29 -0.78 -16.40
C LEU A 242 8.28 0.06 -17.24
N LYS A 243 9.56 0.06 -16.85
CA LYS A 243 10.62 0.57 -17.73
C LYS A 243 10.66 -0.28 -19.00
N ALA A 244 11.11 0.26 -20.12
CA ALA A 244 11.07 -0.43 -21.41
C ALA A 244 11.76 -1.81 -21.39
N GLU A 245 12.89 -1.92 -20.70
CA GLU A 245 13.62 -3.18 -20.50
C GLU A 245 12.83 -4.19 -19.63
N ASP A 246 12.20 -3.71 -18.56
CA ASP A 246 11.40 -4.53 -17.66
C ASP A 246 10.10 -4.99 -18.31
N LYS A 247 9.51 -4.17 -19.19
CA LYS A 247 8.34 -4.54 -19.98
C LYS A 247 8.65 -5.72 -20.91
N THR A 248 9.75 -5.64 -21.65
CA THR A 248 10.18 -6.72 -22.55
C THR A 248 10.43 -8.04 -21.79
N TRP A 249 11.04 -7.95 -20.62
CA TRP A 249 11.24 -9.08 -19.72
C TRP A 249 9.91 -9.66 -19.21
N ALA A 250 9.00 -8.80 -18.73
CA ALA A 250 7.70 -9.21 -18.21
C ALA A 250 6.85 -9.91 -19.29
N ASP A 251 6.84 -9.39 -20.51
CA ASP A 251 6.13 -9.99 -21.65
C ASP A 251 6.62 -11.41 -21.94
N THR A 252 7.93 -11.67 -21.76
CA THR A 252 8.52 -13.00 -21.96
C THR A 252 8.02 -13.99 -20.91
N ILE A 253 7.90 -13.56 -19.65
CA ILE A 253 7.37 -14.39 -18.55
C ILE A 253 5.89 -14.69 -18.77
N ILE A 254 5.10 -13.67 -19.10
CA ILE A 254 3.64 -13.79 -19.27
C ILE A 254 3.31 -14.74 -20.43
N ARG A 255 3.98 -14.62 -21.58
CA ARG A 255 3.79 -15.53 -22.72
C ARG A 255 4.15 -16.98 -22.39
N GLY A 256 5.13 -17.20 -21.51
CA GLY A 256 5.51 -18.53 -21.04
C GLY A 256 4.40 -19.27 -20.29
N ILE A 257 3.43 -18.53 -19.72
CA ILE A 257 2.32 -19.10 -18.93
C ILE A 257 1.12 -19.45 -19.81
N GLY A 258 0.90 -18.71 -20.90
CA GLY A 258 -0.21 -18.96 -21.84
C GLY A 258 0.02 -20.14 -22.80
N ASN A 259 1.23 -20.70 -22.85
CA ASN A 259 1.61 -21.83 -23.70
C ASN A 259 1.69 -23.17 -22.94
N GLY A 260 1.20 -23.22 -21.69
CA GLY A 260 1.24 -24.39 -20.81
C GLY A 260 -0.13 -24.97 -20.49
#